data_AF-A0A925TX50-F1
#
_entry.id   AF-A0A925TX50-F1
#
_cell.length_a   1.000
_cell.length_b   1.000
_cell.length_c   1.000
_cell.angle_alpha   90.00
_cell.angle_beta   90.00
_cell.angle_gamma   90.00
#
_symmetry.space_group_name_H-M   'P 1'
#
loop_
_entity.id
_entity.type
_entity.pdbx_description
1 polymer ?
#
loop_
_entity_poly.entity_id
_entity_poly.type
_entity_poly.pdbx_seq_one_letter_code
_entity_poly.pdbx_strand_id
1 'polypeptide(L)' 'NSKKIIGAEKVLQGNLDPCLLFADVNRIKKETIKMLHDFGGKHIANLGHGVYPDTPLEGVRCFVNTVKEFNY' A
#
# COMPACT_ATOMS: atom_id res chain seq x y z
N ASN A 1 13.36 3.96 -4.48
CA ASN A 1 14.16 5.12 -4.94
C ASN A 1 13.83 6.43 -4.22
N SER A 2 12.57 6.77 -3.94
CA SER A 2 12.20 8.07 -3.34
C SER A 2 12.91 8.40 -2.02
N LYS A 3 13.00 7.46 -1.07
CA LYS A 3 13.73 7.65 0.21
C LYS A 3 15.18 8.10 0.04
N LYS A 4 15.88 7.56 -0.98
CA LYS A 4 17.28 7.92 -1.26
C LYS A 4 17.40 9.38 -1.74
N ILE A 5 16.37 9.88 -2.42
CA ILE A 5 16.34 11.24 -2.97
C ILE A 5 15.99 12.26 -1.89
N ILE A 6 15.02 11.96 -1.03
CA ILE A 6 14.48 12.93 -0.06
C ILE A 6 15.11 12.86 1.34
N GLY A 7 15.90 11.82 1.62
CA GLY A 7 16.48 11.52 2.94
C GLY A 7 15.57 10.68 3.86
N ALA A 8 16.18 10.02 4.85
CA ALA A 8 15.51 9.10 5.79
C ALA A 8 14.79 9.80 6.97
N GLU A 9 14.92 11.12 7.07
CA GLU A 9 14.29 11.95 8.10
C GLU A 9 12.76 11.99 7.94
N LYS A 10 12.29 12.10 6.69
CA LYS A 10 10.89 12.36 6.34
C LYS A 10 10.03 11.09 6.32
N VAL A 11 8.76 11.25 6.69
CA VAL A 11 7.73 10.23 6.49
C VAL A 11 7.20 10.32 5.06
N LEU A 12 7.06 9.17 4.39
CA LEU A 12 6.47 9.08 3.06
C LEU A 12 5.05 8.53 3.12
N GLN A 13 4.20 8.95 2.18
CA GLN A 13 2.86 8.39 1.97
C GLN A 13 2.78 7.66 0.62
N GLY A 14 2.01 6.58 0.55
CA GLY A 14 1.70 5.87 -0.70
C GLY A 14 2.06 4.39 -0.62
N ASN A 15 2.30 3.70 -1.74
CA ASN A 15 2.09 4.14 -3.12
C ASN A 15 1.46 3.02 -3.97
N LEU A 16 0.63 2.17 -3.35
CA LEU A 16 0.05 1.01 -4.03
C LEU A 16 -0.76 1.47 -5.25
N ASP A 17 -0.59 0.80 -6.39
CA ASP A 17 -1.39 1.07 -7.58
C ASP A 17 -2.88 0.79 -7.30
N PRO A 18 -3.79 1.78 -7.44
CA PRO A 18 -5.22 1.56 -7.22
C PRO A 18 -5.81 0.44 -8.10
N CYS A 19 -5.28 0.22 -9.31
CA CYS A 19 -5.72 -0.86 -10.20
C CYS A 19 -5.50 -2.25 -9.59
N LEU A 20 -4.58 -2.38 -8.62
CA LEU A 20 -4.33 -3.64 -7.94
C LEU A 20 -5.52 -4.10 -7.11
N LEU A 21 -6.39 -3.17 -6.67
CA LEU A 21 -7.57 -3.50 -5.87
C LEU A 21 -8.64 -4.31 -6.63
N PHE A 22 -8.48 -4.47 -7.95
CA PHE A 22 -9.30 -5.38 -8.77
C PHE A 22 -8.75 -6.81 -8.85
N ALA A 23 -7.54 -7.06 -8.34
CA ALA A 23 -6.95 -8.38 -8.34
C ALA A 23 -7.57 -9.29 -7.27
N ASP A 24 -7.21 -10.57 -7.29
CA ASP A 24 -7.55 -11.49 -6.22
C ASP A 24 -6.88 -11.08 -4.90
N VAL A 25 -7.52 -11.46 -3.77
CA VAL A 25 -7.08 -11.11 -2.42
C VAL A 25 -5.64 -11.54 -2.11
N ASN A 26 -5.16 -12.66 -2.67
CA ASN A 26 -3.79 -13.12 -2.41
C ASN A 26 -2.77 -12.19 -3.08
N ARG A 27 -3.05 -11.75 -4.30
CA ARG A 27 -2.21 -10.77 -5.00
C ARG A 27 -2.22 -9.42 -4.32
N ILE A 28 -3.38 -8.93 -3.89
CA ILE A 28 -3.50 -7.66 -3.14
C ILE A 28 -2.66 -7.73 -1.86
N LYS A 29 -2.82 -8.79 -1.06
CA LYS A 29 -2.07 -8.99 0.17
C LYS A 29 -0.56 -9.04 -0.08
N LYS A 30 -0.12 -9.83 -1.07
CA LYS A 30 1.30 -9.98 -1.42
C LYS A 30 1.96 -8.64 -1.76
N GLU A 31 1.35 -7.87 -2.67
CA GLU A 31 1.92 -6.60 -3.10
C GLU A 31 1.81 -5.51 -2.03
N THR A 32 0.76 -5.56 -1.18
CA THR A 32 0.65 -4.67 -0.01
C THR A 32 1.78 -4.92 0.98
N ILE A 33 2.07 -6.18 1.31
CA ILE A 33 3.18 -6.57 2.19
C ILE A 33 4.52 -6.14 1.60
N LYS A 34 4.72 -6.37 0.29
CA LYS A 34 5.92 -5.93 -0.43
C LYS A 34 6.12 -4.41 -0.33
N MET A 35 5.06 -3.62 -0.56
CA MET A 35 5.09 -2.18 -0.38
C MET A 35 5.50 -1.80 1.05
N LEU A 36 4.88 -2.41 2.07
CA LEU A 36 5.20 -2.13 3.47
C LEU A 36 6.66 -2.43 3.81
N HIS A 37 7.22 -3.53 3.31
CA HIS A 37 8.66 -3.82 3.47
C HIS A 37 9.56 -2.79 2.77
N ASP A 38 9.22 -2.38 1.54
CA ASP A 38 9.99 -1.39 0.78
C ASP A 38 10.00 -0.01 1.50
N PHE A 39 8.91 0.32 2.19
CA PHE A 39 8.74 1.58 2.92
C PHE A 39 9.19 1.54 4.39
N GLY A 40 9.17 0.40 5.08
CA GLY A 40 9.57 0.30 6.49
C GLY A 40 8.80 1.25 7.43
N GLY A 41 9.29 1.42 8.67
CA GLY A 41 8.50 2.03 9.76
C GLY A 41 8.18 3.54 9.67
N LYS A 42 8.76 4.32 8.73
CA LYS A 42 8.42 5.75 8.53
C LYS A 42 7.51 5.94 7.33
N HIS A 43 6.30 5.38 7.42
CA HIS A 43 5.39 5.24 6.28
C HIS A 43 3.92 5.45 6.65
N ILE A 44 3.21 6.23 5.85
CA ILE A 44 1.75 6.28 5.81
C ILE A 44 1.31 5.44 4.61
N ALA A 45 0.86 4.21 4.86
CA ALA A 45 0.35 3.35 3.80
C ALA A 45 -0.86 3.99 3.13
N ASN A 46 -0.80 4.13 1.81
CA ASN A 46 -1.88 4.69 1.01
C ASN A 46 -1.75 4.18 -0.44
N LEU A 47 -2.76 4.46 -1.24
CA LEU A 47 -2.69 4.28 -2.68
C LEU A 47 -1.84 5.38 -3.33
N GLY A 48 -1.36 5.14 -4.55
CA GLY A 48 -0.67 6.14 -5.37
C GLY A 48 -1.62 7.16 -6.00
N HIS A 49 -2.92 6.86 -6.08
CA HIS A 49 -3.98 7.74 -6.55
C HIS A 49 -5.30 7.39 -5.84
N GLY A 50 -6.43 7.91 -6.32
CA GLY A 50 -7.74 7.68 -5.71
C GLY A 50 -8.26 6.28 -6.02
N VAL A 51 -9.14 5.78 -5.16
CA VAL A 51 -9.93 4.58 -5.43
C VAL A 51 -10.87 4.87 -6.60
N TYR A 52 -10.96 3.96 -7.58
CA TYR A 52 -11.91 4.09 -8.69
C TYR A 52 -13.34 3.81 -8.22
N PRO A 53 -14.38 4.47 -8.79
CA PRO A 53 -15.77 4.29 -8.36
C PRO A 53 -16.28 2.84 -8.39
N ASP A 54 -15.75 2.03 -9.31
CA ASP A 54 -16.10 0.63 -9.55
C ASP A 54 -15.16 -0.37 -8.85
N THR A 55 -14.24 0.11 -7.99
CA THR A 55 -13.33 -0.75 -7.26
C THR A 55 -14.11 -1.72 -6.35
N PRO A 56 -13.86 -3.03 -6.42
CA PRO A 56 -14.49 -4.00 -5.53
C PRO A 56 -14.18 -3.68 -4.06
N LEU A 57 -15.23 -3.62 -3.23
CA LEU A 57 -15.08 -3.37 -1.78
C LEU A 57 -14.20 -4.44 -1.10
N GLU A 58 -14.22 -5.67 -1.61
CA GLU A 58 -13.36 -6.75 -1.12
C GLU A 58 -11.88 -6.42 -1.27
N GLY A 59 -11.47 -5.86 -2.41
CA GLY A 59 -10.09 -5.47 -2.64
C GLY A 59 -9.63 -4.35 -1.70
N VAL A 60 -10.48 -3.34 -1.50
CA VAL A 60 -10.25 -2.26 -0.53
C VAL A 60 -10.10 -2.82 0.89
N ARG A 61 -11.00 -3.73 1.29
CA ARG A 61 -10.96 -4.36 2.62
C ARG A 61 -9.70 -5.20 2.80
N CYS A 62 -9.30 -5.97 1.79
CA CYS A 62 -8.08 -6.77 1.80
C CYS A 62 -6.84 -5.88 2.01
N PHE A 63 -6.74 -4.77 1.28
CA PHE A 63 -5.67 -3.80 1.45
C PHE A 63 -5.62 -3.24 2.88
N VAL A 64 -6.73 -2.69 3.38
CA VAL A 64 -6.80 -2.06 4.70
C VAL A 64 -6.48 -3.08 5.81
N ASN A 65 -7.05 -4.28 5.76
CA ASN A 65 -6.79 -5.31 6.75
C ASN A 65 -5.32 -5.73 6.73
N THR A 66 -4.74 -5.93 5.53
CA THR A 66 -3.32 -6.31 5.40
C THR A 66 -2.41 -5.24 6.01
N VAL A 67 -2.69 -3.96 5.79
CA VAL A 67 -1.94 -2.85 6.41
C VAL A 67 -2.06 -2.87 7.94
N LYS A 68 -3.27 -3.09 8.48
CA LYS A 68 -3.51 -3.08 9.94
C LYS A 68 -2.94 -4.30 10.65
N GLU A 69 -2.87 -5.45 9.98
CA GLU A 69 -2.34 -6.71 10.52
C GLU A 69 -0.81 -6.78 10.43
N PHE A 70 -0.19 -5.96 9.57
CA PHE A 70 1.26 -5.98 9.36
C PHE A 70 2.00 -5.37 10.56
N ASN A 71 2.95 -6.12 11.09
CA ASN A 71 3.87 -5.68 12.14
C ASN A 71 5.27 -5.57 11.55
N TYR A 72 5.94 -4.45 11.82
CA TYR A 72 7.32 -4.18 11.38
C TYR A 72 8.36 -4.96 12.18
#